data_AF-A0A8E6B7C5-F1
#
_entry.id   AF-A0A8E6B7C5-F1
#
_cell.length_a   1.000
_cell.length_b   1.000
_cell.length_c   1.000
_cell.angle_alpha   90.00
_cell.angle_beta   90.00
_cell.angle_gamma   90.00
#
_symmetry.space_group_name_H-M   'P 1'
#
loop_
_entity.id
_entity.type
_entity.pdbx_description
1 polymer ?
#
loop_
_entity_poly.entity_id
_entity_poly.type
_entity_poly.pdbx_seq_one_letter_code
_entity_poly.pdbx_strand_id
1 'polypeptide(L)'
;MPFELNRIDGKPTLSSRRPERFSVKADEAMIEMPVAANHEIELYFPAPDGKIDPIWLNLATDLMTHLTEIDNEVQRISAEQWKSNGLHLPSTDYEGELAYVKLIGPDEVVLRYWVIGYNSEWDEVFFCVLEKWVRKA
;
A
#
# COMPACT_ATOMS: atom_id res chain seq x y z
N MET A 1 27.57 16.13 6.68
CA MET A 1 26.29 16.87 6.63
C MET A 1 25.21 15.90 7.11
N PRO A 2 24.41 16.22 8.14
CA PRO A 2 23.26 15.39 8.47
C PRO A 2 22.33 15.34 7.25
N PHE A 3 21.91 14.15 6.88
CA PHE A 3 20.98 13.88 5.79
C PHE A 3 19.59 14.39 6.21
N GLU A 4 19.08 15.43 5.55
CA GLU A 4 17.73 15.93 5.80
C GLU A 4 16.72 15.02 5.11
N LEU A 5 16.09 14.16 5.91
CA LEU A 5 14.95 13.32 5.57
C LEU A 5 13.69 14.19 5.45
N ASN A 6 13.62 15.01 4.39
CA ASN A 6 12.53 15.98 4.20
C ASN A 6 11.12 15.37 4.03
N ARG A 7 10.98 14.03 3.96
CA ARG A 7 9.69 13.31 3.93
C ARG A 7 9.38 12.38 5.12
N ILE A 8 10.26 12.23 6.13
CA ILE A 8 9.85 11.60 7.41
C ILE A 8 9.19 12.66 8.28
N ASP A 9 8.11 13.29 7.81
CA ASP A 9 7.21 14.01 8.71
C ASP A 9 5.83 13.38 8.80
N GLY A 10 5.63 12.18 8.21
CA GLY A 10 4.51 11.28 8.52
C GLY A 10 3.13 11.94 8.44
N LYS A 11 3.01 13.11 7.79
CA LYS A 11 1.74 13.83 7.72
C LYS A 11 0.87 13.08 6.72
N PRO A 12 -0.25 12.51 7.17
CA PRO A 12 -1.16 11.85 6.26
C PRO A 12 -1.66 12.88 5.25
N THR A 13 -1.48 12.65 3.97
CA THR A 13 -2.20 13.36 2.90
C THR A 13 -3.66 12.91 2.78
N LEU A 14 -4.23 12.37 3.86
CA LEU A 14 -5.48 11.63 3.84
C LEU A 14 -6.61 12.46 4.44
N SER A 15 -7.31 13.20 3.60
CA SER A 15 -8.66 13.65 3.90
C SER A 15 -9.63 12.48 3.72
N SER A 16 -10.07 11.87 4.82
CA SER A 16 -11.11 10.83 4.92
C SER A 16 -10.97 9.61 4.01
N ARG A 17 -10.53 8.47 4.57
CA ARG A 17 -10.56 7.14 3.92
C ARG A 17 -12.00 6.61 3.82
N ARG A 18 -12.84 7.23 3.01
CA ARG A 18 -14.09 6.61 2.55
C ARG A 18 -13.83 6.01 1.17
N PRO A 19 -14.27 4.77 0.92
CA PRO A 19 -14.39 4.24 -0.43
C PRO A 19 -15.09 5.27 -1.32
N GLU A 20 -14.45 5.66 -2.42
CA GLU A 20 -15.07 6.60 -3.37
C GLU A 20 -15.93 5.84 -4.38
N ARG A 21 -15.43 4.70 -4.84
CA ARG A 21 -16.17 3.78 -5.70
C ARG A 21 -15.93 2.35 -5.30
N PHE A 22 -16.94 1.55 -5.62
CA PHE A 22 -16.93 0.12 -5.41
C PHE A 22 -17.50 -0.54 -6.66
N SER A 23 -16.85 -1.59 -7.13
CA SER A 23 -17.31 -2.37 -8.28
C SER A 23 -17.06 -3.86 -8.07
N VAL A 24 -17.86 -4.69 -8.73
CA VAL A 24 -17.66 -6.14 -8.79
C VAL A 24 -17.67 -6.53 -10.26
N LYS A 25 -16.63 -7.23 -10.69
CA LYS A 25 -16.48 -7.69 -12.07
C LYS A 25 -16.01 -9.14 -12.08
N ALA A 26 -16.85 -10.01 -12.64
CA ALA A 26 -16.64 -11.46 -12.57
C ALA A 26 -16.46 -11.91 -11.11
N ASP A 27 -15.32 -12.54 -10.80
CA ASP A 27 -15.01 -13.10 -9.48
C ASP A 27 -14.16 -12.18 -8.61
N GLU A 28 -14.06 -10.89 -8.94
CA GLU A 28 -13.24 -9.90 -8.23
C GLU A 28 -14.04 -8.65 -7.89
N ALA A 29 -13.87 -8.16 -6.66
CA ALA A 29 -14.35 -6.86 -6.21
C ALA A 29 -13.19 -5.88 -6.12
N MET A 30 -13.50 -4.61 -6.34
CA MET A 30 -12.55 -3.52 -6.35
C MET A 30 -13.13 -2.31 -5.61
N ILE A 31 -12.32 -1.69 -4.76
CA ILE A 31 -12.59 -0.43 -4.08
C ILE A 31 -11.56 0.61 -4.54
N GLU A 32 -12.04 1.75 -5.05
CA GLU A 32 -11.21 2.93 -5.30
C GLU A 32 -11.04 3.72 -3.98
N MET A 33 -9.80 4.03 -3.63
CA MET A 33 -9.44 4.68 -2.37
C MET A 33 -8.47 5.84 -2.61
N PRO A 34 -8.78 7.05 -2.11
CA PRO A 34 -7.83 8.15 -2.14
C PRO A 34 -6.73 7.89 -1.11
N VAL A 35 -5.47 7.95 -1.54
CA VAL A 35 -4.28 7.91 -0.65
C VAL A 35 -3.61 9.28 -0.52
N ALA A 36 -3.82 10.17 -1.50
CA ALA A 36 -3.47 11.58 -1.42
C ALA A 36 -4.46 12.43 -2.24
N ALA A 37 -4.40 13.76 -2.10
CA ALA A 37 -5.31 14.69 -2.78
C ALA A 37 -5.42 14.51 -4.32
N ASN A 38 -4.38 13.94 -4.95
CA ASN A 38 -4.33 13.65 -6.39
C ASN A 38 -3.90 12.19 -6.68
N HIS A 39 -4.02 11.29 -5.71
CA HIS A 39 -3.59 9.90 -5.86
C HIS A 39 -4.66 8.96 -5.33
N GLU A 40 -5.22 8.17 -6.22
CA GLU A 40 -6.17 7.11 -5.93
C GLU A 40 -5.50 5.76 -6.22
N ILE A 41 -5.79 4.77 -5.40
CA ILE A 41 -5.38 3.40 -5.63
C ILE A 41 -6.60 2.49 -5.64
N GLU A 42 -6.41 1.31 -6.23
CA GLU A 42 -7.41 0.26 -6.26
C GLU A 42 -7.06 -0.80 -5.21
N LEU A 43 -8.07 -1.25 -4.44
CA LEU A 43 -7.99 -2.40 -3.56
C LEU A 43 -8.84 -3.53 -4.11
N TYR A 44 -8.20 -4.65 -4.39
CA TYR A 44 -8.79 -5.83 -5.02
C TYR A 44 -9.00 -6.97 -4.01
N PHE A 45 -10.12 -7.68 -4.11
CA PHE A 45 -10.37 -8.87 -3.29
C PHE A 45 -11.37 -9.84 -3.94
N PRO A 46 -11.37 -11.12 -3.54
CA PRO A 46 -12.25 -12.13 -4.12
C PRO A 46 -13.75 -11.82 -3.95
N ALA A 47 -14.49 -12.01 -5.03
CA ALA A 47 -15.95 -11.93 -5.06
C ALA A 47 -16.54 -13.02 -5.95
N PRO A 48 -16.34 -14.31 -5.64
CA PRO A 48 -16.76 -15.43 -6.49
C PRO A 48 -18.26 -15.36 -6.77
N ASP A 49 -18.64 -15.62 -8.03
CA ASP A 49 -20.02 -15.47 -8.52
C ASP A 49 -20.60 -14.05 -8.30
N GLY A 50 -19.73 -13.05 -8.26
CA GLY A 50 -20.07 -11.66 -7.95
C GLY A 50 -20.52 -11.42 -6.50
N LYS A 51 -20.29 -12.37 -5.59
CA LYS A 51 -20.69 -12.29 -4.17
C LYS A 51 -19.51 -11.97 -3.30
N ILE A 52 -19.68 -10.98 -2.43
CA ILE A 52 -18.66 -10.59 -1.46
C ILE A 52 -18.97 -11.19 -0.12
N ASP A 53 -18.01 -11.96 0.38
CA ASP A 53 -18.00 -12.41 1.76
C ASP A 53 -17.68 -11.20 2.68
N PRO A 54 -18.47 -10.96 3.75
CA PRO A 54 -18.19 -9.93 4.74
C PRO A 54 -16.76 -9.95 5.30
N ILE A 55 -16.09 -11.11 5.33
CA ILE A 55 -14.69 -11.22 5.78
C ILE A 55 -13.76 -10.31 4.96
N TRP A 56 -13.98 -10.22 3.64
CA TRP A 56 -13.15 -9.37 2.77
C TRP A 56 -13.40 -7.89 3.01
N LEU A 57 -14.65 -7.50 3.28
CA LEU A 57 -14.98 -6.11 3.61
C LEU A 57 -14.38 -5.69 4.96
N ASN A 58 -14.40 -6.59 5.94
CA ASN A 58 -13.78 -6.35 7.24
C ASN A 58 -12.26 -6.21 7.09
N LEU A 59 -11.62 -7.11 6.34
CA LEU A 59 -10.19 -7.06 6.10
C LEU A 59 -9.78 -5.81 5.31
N ALA A 60 -10.55 -5.44 4.29
CA ALA A 60 -10.35 -4.19 3.56
C ALA A 60 -10.45 -2.96 4.47
N THR A 61 -11.44 -2.94 5.37
CA THR A 61 -11.64 -1.85 6.33
C THR A 61 -10.50 -1.75 7.35
N ASP A 62 -10.07 -2.90 7.87
CA ASP A 62 -8.92 -2.99 8.78
C ASP A 62 -7.64 -2.51 8.09
N LEU A 63 -7.34 -3.04 6.91
CA LEU A 63 -6.19 -2.63 6.12
C LEU A 63 -6.23 -1.14 5.79
N MET A 64 -7.39 -0.63 5.36
CA MET A 64 -7.58 0.79 5.11
C MET A 64 -7.23 1.60 6.36
N THR A 65 -7.46 1.12 7.57
CA THR A 65 -7.10 1.81 8.82
C THR A 65 -5.58 1.84 9.06
N HIS A 66 -4.86 0.82 8.61
CA HIS A 66 -3.40 0.68 8.80
C HIS A 66 -2.54 1.07 7.59
N LEU A 67 -3.14 1.33 6.43
CA LEU A 67 -2.41 1.46 5.16
C LEU A 67 -1.29 2.51 5.18
N THR A 68 -1.47 3.65 5.85
CA THR A 68 -0.40 4.66 5.97
C THR A 68 0.77 4.19 6.82
N GLU A 69 0.53 3.45 7.88
CA GLU A 69 1.60 2.91 8.72
C GLU A 69 2.42 1.88 7.93
N ILE A 70 1.71 1.01 7.20
CA ILE A 70 2.30 0.01 6.31
C ILE A 70 3.13 0.69 5.20
N ASP A 71 2.56 1.68 4.52
CA ASP A 71 3.23 2.38 3.42
C ASP A 71 4.49 3.11 3.90
N ASN A 72 4.40 3.84 5.01
CA ASN A 72 5.57 4.51 5.60
C ASN A 72 6.70 3.51 5.94
N GLU A 73 6.35 2.33 6.43
CA GLU A 73 7.32 1.28 6.74
C GLU A 73 8.02 0.76 5.49
N VAL A 74 7.27 0.52 4.40
CA VAL A 74 7.84 0.12 3.10
C VAL A 74 8.82 1.18 2.59
N GLN A 75 8.42 2.46 2.60
CA GLN A 75 9.26 3.56 2.13
C GLN A 75 10.55 3.68 2.97
N ARG A 76 10.45 3.52 4.29
CA ARG A 76 11.60 3.52 5.20
C ARG A 76 12.58 2.40 4.87
N ILE A 77 12.09 1.18 4.70
CA ILE A 77 12.92 0.00 4.37
C ILE A 77 13.60 0.18 3.02
N SER A 78 12.85 0.62 1.99
CA SER A 78 13.39 0.90 0.66
C SER A 78 14.57 1.89 0.79
N ALA A 79 14.36 3.05 1.44
CA ALA A 79 15.39 4.05 1.63
C ALA A 79 16.64 3.51 2.36
N GLU A 80 16.46 2.65 3.36
CA GLU A 80 17.57 1.99 4.07
C GLU A 80 18.35 1.02 3.19
N GLN A 81 17.67 0.20 2.39
CA GLN A 81 18.28 -0.75 1.45
C GLN A 81 19.14 -0.01 0.42
N TRP A 82 18.59 1.01 -0.22
CA TRP A 82 19.32 1.80 -1.21
C TRP A 82 20.55 2.49 -0.61
N LYS A 83 20.42 3.05 0.59
CA LYS A 83 21.55 3.65 1.32
C LYS A 83 22.64 2.61 1.60
N SER A 84 22.27 1.40 2.01
CA SER A 84 23.23 0.31 2.27
C SER A 84 23.97 -0.17 1.01
N ASN A 85 23.34 -0.03 -0.16
CA ASN A 85 23.93 -0.39 -1.46
C ASN A 85 24.89 0.69 -2.01
N GLY A 86 25.15 1.77 -1.26
CA GLY A 86 26.11 2.82 -1.64
C GLY A 86 25.62 3.74 -2.76
N LEU A 87 24.34 3.66 -3.10
CA LEU A 87 23.70 4.57 -4.06
C LEU A 87 23.33 5.86 -3.33
N HIS A 88 23.78 6.98 -3.86
CA HIS A 88 23.51 8.34 -3.37
C HIS A 88 22.53 9.05 -4.32
N LEU A 89 21.43 8.39 -4.67
CA LEU A 89 20.34 9.03 -5.38
C LEU A 89 19.58 10.00 -4.42
N PRO A 90 18.97 11.07 -4.95
CA PRO A 90 17.99 11.89 -4.24
C PRO A 90 16.87 11.02 -3.65
N SER A 91 16.25 11.45 -2.53
CA SER A 91 15.16 10.67 -1.91
C SER A 91 14.01 10.38 -2.87
N THR A 92 13.75 11.30 -3.79
CA THR A 92 12.72 11.22 -4.84
C THR A 92 12.91 10.07 -5.83
N ASP A 93 14.13 9.53 -5.95
CA ASP A 93 14.42 8.42 -6.85
C ASP A 93 14.24 7.06 -6.15
N TYR A 94 14.06 7.05 -4.83
CA TYR A 94 13.71 5.87 -4.03
C TYR A 94 12.21 5.76 -3.76
N GLU A 95 11.46 6.81 -4.11
CA GLU A 95 10.03 6.93 -3.87
C GLU A 95 9.30 6.12 -4.95
N GLY A 96 8.86 4.92 -4.58
CA GLY A 96 7.83 4.25 -5.37
C GLY A 96 6.46 4.63 -4.84
N GLU A 97 5.54 4.85 -5.76
CA GLU A 97 4.16 5.12 -5.47
C GLU A 97 3.41 3.80 -5.29
N LEU A 98 2.58 3.72 -4.26
CA LEU A 98 1.65 2.61 -4.10
C LEU A 98 0.67 2.66 -5.28
N ALA A 99 0.68 1.61 -6.09
CA ALA A 99 -0.12 1.52 -7.30
C ALA A 99 -1.48 0.86 -7.01
N TYR A 100 -1.47 -0.30 -6.38
CA TYR A 100 -2.68 -1.00 -5.96
C TYR A 100 -2.40 -1.96 -4.81
N VAL A 101 -3.48 -2.48 -4.23
CA VAL A 101 -3.47 -3.43 -3.13
C VAL A 101 -4.32 -4.65 -3.50
N LYS A 102 -3.89 -5.85 -3.13
CA LYS A 102 -4.68 -7.07 -3.33
C LYS A 102 -4.76 -7.89 -2.05
N LEU A 103 -5.98 -8.12 -1.56
CA LEU A 103 -6.24 -9.11 -0.52
C LEU A 103 -6.21 -10.50 -1.18
N ILE A 104 -5.22 -11.32 -0.82
CA ILE A 104 -4.98 -12.62 -1.45
C ILE A 104 -5.27 -13.80 -0.50
N GLY A 105 -5.46 -13.52 0.79
CA GLY A 105 -5.78 -14.51 1.81
C GLY A 105 -6.61 -13.90 2.95
N PRO A 106 -7.09 -14.73 3.89
CA PRO A 106 -7.91 -14.27 5.01
C PRO A 106 -7.18 -13.27 5.93
N ASP A 107 -5.86 -13.25 5.86
CA ASP A 107 -4.96 -12.40 6.61
C ASP A 107 -3.78 -11.90 5.76
N GLU A 108 -3.77 -12.13 4.45
CA GLU A 108 -2.61 -11.84 3.58
C GLU A 108 -2.97 -10.79 2.52
N VAL A 109 -2.09 -9.79 2.39
CA VAL A 109 -2.20 -8.72 1.41
C VAL A 109 -0.90 -8.53 0.64
N VAL A 110 -1.03 -8.16 -0.64
CA VAL A 110 0.06 -7.67 -1.48
C VAL A 110 -0.14 -6.19 -1.76
N LEU A 111 0.89 -5.39 -1.52
CA LEU A 111 0.99 -4.00 -1.93
C LEU A 111 1.93 -3.92 -3.13
N ARG A 112 1.43 -3.43 -4.27
CA ARG A 112 2.23 -3.21 -5.49
C ARG A 112 2.70 -1.77 -5.53
N TYR A 113 3.98 -1.58 -5.76
CA TYR A 113 4.59 -0.27 -5.90
C TYR A 113 5.21 -0.07 -7.28
N TRP A 114 5.25 1.19 -7.74
CA TRP A 114 5.94 1.61 -8.96
C TRP A 114 6.87 2.79 -8.69
N VAL A 115 8.15 2.65 -9.04
CA VAL A 115 9.13 3.75 -9.03
C VAL A 115 9.00 4.64 -10.26
N ILE A 116 8.69 5.92 -10.04
CA ILE A 116 8.75 6.95 -11.07
C ILE A 116 10.23 7.19 -11.43
N GLY A 117 10.55 7.14 -12.73
CA GLY A 117 11.89 7.47 -13.25
C GLY A 117 12.76 6.26 -13.62
N TYR A 118 12.58 5.11 -12.95
CA TYR A 118 13.32 3.87 -13.25
C TYR A 118 12.48 2.77 -13.92
N ASN A 119 11.17 3.01 -14.10
CA ASN A 119 10.22 2.07 -14.70
C ASN A 119 10.32 0.66 -14.09
N SER A 120 10.42 0.61 -12.76
CA SER A 120 10.50 -0.62 -11.99
C SER A 120 9.32 -0.74 -11.05
N GLU A 121 8.84 -1.97 -10.87
CA GLU A 121 7.77 -2.32 -9.96
C GLU A 121 8.25 -3.35 -8.93
N TRP A 122 7.64 -3.36 -7.75
CA TRP A 122 7.88 -4.42 -6.76
C TRP A 122 6.65 -4.70 -5.90
N ASP A 123 6.65 -5.88 -5.30
CA ASP A 123 5.62 -6.31 -4.35
C ASP A 123 6.14 -6.27 -2.92
N GLU A 124 5.25 -5.89 -2.02
CA GLU A 124 5.40 -6.09 -0.59
C GLU A 124 4.25 -6.93 -0.05
N VAL A 125 4.58 -7.99 0.68
CA VAL A 125 3.58 -8.89 1.25
C VAL A 125 3.47 -8.65 2.74
N PHE A 126 2.24 -8.51 3.25
CA PHE A 126 1.95 -8.33 4.66
C PHE A 126 0.92 -9.36 5.15
N PHE A 127 1.04 -9.73 6.42
CA PHE A 127 0.10 -10.59 7.14
C PHE A 127 -0.53 -9.84 8.31
N CYS A 128 -1.83 -10.02 8.54
CA CYS A 128 -2.51 -9.54 9.74
C CYS A 128 -2.40 -10.60 10.84
N VAL A 129 -1.50 -10.37 11.80
CA VAL A 129 -1.28 -11.24 12.96
C VAL A 129 -1.69 -10.50 14.22
N LEU A 130 -2.70 -11.00 14.92
CA LEU A 130 -3.22 -10.39 16.16
C LEU A 130 -3.52 -8.88 15.98
N GLU A 131 -4.26 -8.53 14.93
CA GLU A 131 -4.66 -7.14 14.59
C GLU A 131 -3.46 -6.23 14.26
N LYS A 132 -2.33 -6.82 13.83
CA LYS A 132 -1.15 -6.07 13.37
C LYS A 132 -0.70 -6.56 12.01
N TRP A 133 -0.48 -5.64 11.09
CA TRP A 133 0.09 -5.93 9.79
C TRP A 133 1.61 -6.05 9.89
N VAL A 134 2.12 -7.24 9.56
CA VAL A 134 3.55 -7.57 9.63
C VAL A 134 4.04 -7.95 8.25
N ARG A 135 5.14 -7.33 7.82
CA ARG A 135 5.79 -7.62 6.54
C ARG A 135 6.33 -9.05 6.51
N LYS A 136 6.11 -9.75 5.39
CA LYS A 136 6.78 -11.03 5.07
C LYS A 136 8.26 -10.77 4.87
N ALA A 137 9.10 -11.43 5.65
CA ALA A 137 10.56 -11.34 5.54
C ALA A 137 11.07 -11.90 4.21
#